data_AF-A0A8X6R8Q5-F1
#
_entry.id   AF-A0A8X6R8Q5-F1
#
_cell.length_a   1.000
_cell.length_b   1.000
_cell.length_c   1.000
_cell.angle_alpha   90.00
_cell.angle_beta   90.00
_cell.angle_gamma   90.00
#
_symmetry.space_group_name_H-M   'P 1'
#
loop_
_entity.id
_entity.type
_entity.pdbx_description
1 polymer ?
#
loop_
_entity_poly.entity_id
_entity_poly.type
_entity_poly.pdbx_seq_one_letter_code
_entity_poly.pdbx_strand_id
1 'polypeptide(L)'
;MQWYAVRLYSFHGLYGLSRVQRNEIEVVSARKTAVRLLNVPRQTVYDAICHFKELGNDGRCPEKGRKRTVNTSRNRKAIEKPVQRNPRVTPRQIARDMGISDRSWRQTTKPVLGLKPYKLRKVQLLTETKTLTAPKMPKTFEMGRKLALGEIPFH
;
A
#
# COMPACT_ATOMS: atom_id res chain seq x y z
N MET A 1 -33.76 -10.75 -45.51
CA MET A 1 -32.73 -9.67 -45.52
C MET A 1 -33.30 -8.42 -44.84
N GLN A 2 -33.34 -8.36 -43.51
CA GLN A 2 -33.87 -7.20 -42.76
C GLN A 2 -33.06 -6.94 -41.47
N TRP A 3 -31.72 -6.96 -41.57
CA TRP A 3 -30.81 -6.77 -40.43
C TRP A 3 -30.13 -5.39 -40.35
N TYR A 4 -30.64 -4.37 -41.06
CA TYR A 4 -29.96 -3.06 -41.14
C TYR A 4 -30.79 -1.84 -40.69
N ALA A 5 -32.00 -2.03 -40.16
CA ALA A 5 -32.93 -0.92 -39.94
C ALA A 5 -33.17 -0.50 -38.48
N VAL A 6 -32.31 -0.88 -37.52
CA VAL A 6 -32.46 -0.47 -36.09
C VAL A 6 -31.31 0.43 -35.62
N ARG A 7 -30.41 0.87 -36.51
CA ARG A 7 -29.28 1.76 -36.16
C ARG A 7 -29.45 3.22 -36.59
N LEU A 8 -30.65 3.64 -36.98
CA LEU A 8 -30.85 4.99 -37.54
C LEU A 8 -32.04 5.77 -36.97
N TYR A 9 -32.65 5.32 -35.87
CA TYR A 9 -33.67 6.10 -35.17
C TYR A 9 -33.16 6.57 -33.81
N SER A 10 -32.40 7.68 -33.84
CA SER A 10 -32.28 8.69 -32.76
C SER A 10 -31.18 9.74 -33.01
N PHE A 11 -30.45 9.68 -34.13
CA PHE A 11 -29.30 10.55 -34.40
C PHE A 11 -29.62 11.84 -35.16
N HIS A 12 -30.90 12.22 -35.32
CA HIS A 12 -31.28 13.30 -36.24
C HIS A 12 -31.39 14.72 -35.65
N GLY A 13 -30.98 14.92 -34.39
CA GLY A 13 -31.11 16.20 -33.66
C GLY A 13 -29.81 16.88 -33.22
N LEU A 14 -28.64 16.41 -33.70
CA LEU A 14 -27.32 16.90 -33.22
C LEU A 14 -26.41 17.40 -34.36
N TYR A 15 -26.93 17.59 -35.58
CA TYR A 15 -26.18 18.08 -36.74
C TYR A 15 -25.95 19.60 -36.64
N GLY A 16 -25.03 20.00 -35.78
CA GLY A 16 -24.71 21.42 -35.54
C GLY A 16 -23.97 21.65 -34.24
N LEU A 17 -23.94 20.65 -33.36
CA LEU A 17 -23.23 20.72 -32.09
C LEU A 17 -21.79 20.26 -32.25
N SER A 18 -20.88 21.05 -31.67
CA SER A 18 -19.47 20.68 -31.60
C SER A 18 -19.28 19.35 -30.87
N ARG A 19 -18.16 18.66 -31.13
CA ARG A 19 -17.85 17.38 -30.46
C ARG A 19 -17.86 17.53 -28.92
N VAL A 20 -17.49 18.70 -28.43
CA VAL A 20 -17.50 19.06 -27.00
C VAL A 20 -18.94 19.06 -26.46
N GLN A 21 -19.86 19.75 -27.14
CA GLN A 21 -21.26 19.83 -26.73
C GLN A 21 -21.97 18.45 -26.76
N ARG A 22 -21.62 17.59 -27.72
CA ARG A 22 -22.15 16.22 -27.77
C ARG A 22 -21.69 15.36 -26.59
N ASN A 23 -20.40 15.42 -26.25
CA ASN A 23 -19.86 14.70 -25.11
C ASN A 23 -20.49 15.17 -23.78
N GLU A 24 -20.76 16.47 -23.63
CA GLU A 24 -21.41 17.02 -22.44
C GLU A 24 -22.84 16.48 -22.25
N ILE A 25 -23.62 16.40 -23.32
CA ILE A 25 -24.99 15.84 -23.29
C ILE A 25 -24.97 14.36 -22.93
N GLU A 26 -24.06 13.59 -23.54
CA GLU A 26 -23.89 12.16 -23.26
C GLU A 26 -23.54 11.90 -21.78
N VAL A 27 -22.62 12.69 -21.23
CA VAL A 27 -22.21 12.59 -19.82
C VAL A 27 -23.35 12.97 -18.87
N VAL A 28 -24.15 13.99 -19.20
CA VAL A 28 -25.32 14.39 -18.40
C VAL A 28 -26.41 13.31 -18.42
N SER A 29 -26.66 12.70 -19.57
CA SER A 29 -27.60 11.58 -19.71
C SER A 29 -27.15 10.36 -18.91
N ALA A 30 -25.87 9.97 -19.04
CA ALA A 30 -25.26 8.86 -18.31
C ALA A 30 -25.29 9.06 -16.79
N ARG A 31 -25.12 10.29 -16.31
CA ARG A 31 -25.26 10.59 -14.87
C ARG A 31 -26.69 10.37 -14.37
N LYS A 32 -27.69 10.79 -15.15
CA LYS A 32 -29.12 10.60 -14.81
C LYS A 32 -29.53 9.13 -14.82
N THR A 33 -28.96 8.30 -15.69
CA THR A 33 -29.23 6.85 -15.69
C THR A 33 -28.53 6.16 -14.52
N ALA A 34 -27.28 6.51 -14.21
CA ALA A 34 -26.54 5.94 -13.08
C ALA A 34 -27.26 6.17 -11.73
N VAL A 35 -27.78 7.38 -11.48
CA VAL A 35 -28.57 7.68 -10.27
C VAL A 35 -29.79 6.78 -10.15
N ARG A 36 -30.51 6.54 -11.26
CA ARG A 36 -31.72 5.71 -11.28
C ARG A 36 -31.42 4.23 -11.10
N LEU A 37 -30.37 3.73 -11.73
CA LEU A 37 -30.00 2.31 -11.70
C LEU A 37 -29.35 1.89 -10.39
N LEU A 38 -28.48 2.74 -9.84
CA LEU A 38 -27.69 2.42 -8.65
C LEU A 38 -28.36 2.92 -7.35
N ASN A 39 -29.50 3.64 -7.46
CA ASN A 39 -30.23 4.23 -6.33
C ASN A 39 -29.34 4.99 -5.34
N VAL A 40 -28.34 5.70 -5.86
CA VAL A 40 -27.43 6.55 -5.09
C VAL A 40 -27.76 8.02 -5.33
N PRO A 41 -27.56 8.89 -4.33
CA PRO A 41 -27.86 10.30 -4.49
C PRO A 41 -26.98 10.91 -5.59
N ARG A 42 -27.54 11.88 -6.31
CA ARG A 42 -26.87 12.59 -7.41
C ARG A 42 -25.50 13.15 -7.01
N GLN A 43 -25.36 13.58 -5.76
CA GLN A 43 -24.12 14.11 -5.21
C GLN A 43 -23.01 13.06 -5.23
N THR A 44 -23.29 11.82 -4.82
CA THR A 44 -22.31 10.73 -4.82
C THR A 44 -21.81 10.40 -6.22
N VAL A 45 -22.71 10.39 -7.22
CA VAL A 45 -22.32 10.16 -8.62
C VAL A 45 -21.49 11.33 -9.15
N TYR A 46 -21.81 12.57 -8.76
CA TYR A 46 -21.01 13.75 -9.11
C TYR A 46 -19.61 13.68 -8.48
N ASP A 47 -19.53 13.41 -7.18
CA ASP A 47 -18.27 13.32 -6.44
C ASP A 47 -17.39 12.20 -6.99
N ALA A 48 -17.97 11.04 -7.35
CA ALA A 48 -17.26 9.94 -7.98
C ALA A 48 -16.69 10.31 -9.37
N ILE A 49 -17.46 11.06 -10.19
CA ILE A 49 -16.99 11.53 -11.49
C ILE A 49 -15.86 12.56 -11.32
N CYS A 50 -15.99 13.51 -10.40
CA CYS A 50 -14.92 14.46 -10.09
C CYS A 50 -13.67 13.75 -9.58
N HIS A 51 -13.84 12.79 -8.67
CA HIS A 51 -12.76 11.95 -8.15
C HIS A 51 -12.04 11.19 -9.27
N PHE A 52 -12.79 10.56 -10.19
CA PHE A 52 -12.21 9.86 -11.34
C PHE A 52 -11.43 10.81 -12.27
N LYS A 53 -11.93 12.05 -12.47
CA LYS A 53 -11.21 13.07 -13.25
C LYS A 53 -9.92 13.54 -12.58
N GLU A 54 -9.90 13.64 -11.26
CA GLU A 54 -8.74 14.09 -10.49
C GLU A 54 -7.64 13.01 -10.40
N LEU A 55 -8.02 11.76 -10.12
CA LEU A 55 -7.10 10.66 -9.86
C LEU A 55 -6.81 9.77 -11.07
N GLY A 56 -7.66 9.83 -12.11
CA GLY A 56 -7.57 8.98 -13.30
C GLY A 56 -7.83 7.49 -13.04
N ASN A 57 -8.24 7.12 -11.83
CA ASN A 57 -8.57 5.76 -11.43
C ASN A 57 -9.75 5.75 -10.44
N ASP A 58 -10.37 4.57 -10.29
CA ASP A 58 -11.48 4.26 -9.40
C ASP A 58 -11.05 3.85 -7.97
N GLY A 59 -9.75 3.89 -7.69
CA GLY A 59 -9.16 3.53 -6.41
C GLY A 59 -9.52 4.50 -5.28
N ARG A 60 -9.17 4.12 -4.04
CA ARG A 60 -9.46 4.94 -2.86
C ARG A 60 -8.60 6.21 -2.84
N CYS A 61 -9.22 7.37 -2.60
CA CYS A 61 -8.48 8.61 -2.35
C CYS A 61 -7.46 8.40 -1.19
N PRO A 62 -6.19 8.82 -1.34
CA PRO A 62 -5.22 8.71 -0.26
C PRO A 62 -5.74 9.41 0.98
N GLU A 63 -5.71 8.71 2.12
CA GLU A 63 -6.29 9.19 3.37
C GLU A 63 -5.73 10.57 3.75
N LYS A 64 -6.63 11.56 3.88
CA LYS A 64 -6.30 12.94 4.31
C LYS A 64 -5.96 13.05 5.81
N GLY A 65 -5.84 11.92 6.51
CA GLY A 65 -5.64 11.87 7.95
C GLY A 65 -4.33 12.52 8.43
N ARG A 66 -4.28 12.88 9.71
CA ARG A 66 -3.09 13.47 10.34
C ARG A 66 -1.91 12.50 10.25
N LYS A 67 -0.84 12.93 9.57
CA LYS A 67 0.40 12.16 9.52
C LYS A 67 1.03 12.12 10.91
N ARG A 68 1.63 10.97 11.24
CA ARG A 68 2.36 10.80 12.52
C ARG A 68 3.55 11.77 12.58
N THR A 69 3.71 12.49 13.69
CA THR A 69 4.78 13.49 13.91
C THR A 69 6.18 12.90 13.77
N VAL A 70 6.39 11.65 14.19
CA VAL A 70 7.68 10.95 14.07
C VAL A 70 7.97 10.54 12.62
N ASN A 71 6.98 10.56 11.73
CA ASN A 71 7.10 10.15 10.34
C ASN A 71 7.46 11.30 9.37
N THR A 72 8.11 12.35 9.87
CA THR A 72 8.65 13.42 9.02
C THR A 72 9.99 13.00 8.41
N SER A 73 10.34 13.57 7.25
CA SER A 73 11.61 13.27 6.57
C SER A 73 12.83 13.57 7.43
N ARG A 74 12.79 14.66 8.22
CA ARG A 74 13.83 15.02 9.19
C ARG A 74 14.03 13.92 10.24
N ASN A 75 12.94 13.44 10.83
CA ASN A 75 12.99 12.41 11.86
C ASN A 75 13.45 11.07 11.29
N ARG A 76 13.03 10.71 10.07
CA ARG A 76 13.54 9.53 9.35
C ARG A 76 15.06 9.57 9.19
N LYS A 77 15.61 10.69 8.71
CA LYS A 77 17.06 10.88 8.59
C LYS A 77 17.77 10.84 9.94
N ALA A 78 17.16 11.41 10.98
CA ALA A 78 17.70 11.38 12.34
C ALA A 78 17.73 9.96 12.94
N ILE A 79 16.76 9.11 12.60
CA ILE A 79 16.69 7.70 12.98
C ILE A 79 17.71 6.86 12.20
N GLU A 80 17.88 7.14 10.92
CA GLU A 80 18.70 6.32 10.02
C GLU A 80 20.21 6.53 10.25
N LYS A 81 20.65 7.79 10.42
CA LYS A 81 22.05 8.15 10.67
C LYS A 81 22.72 7.36 11.80
N PRO A 82 22.16 7.26 13.02
CA PRO A 82 22.80 6.52 14.11
C PRO A 82 22.87 5.01 13.82
N VAL A 83 21.86 4.44 13.17
CA VAL A 83 21.84 3.01 12.78
C VAL A 83 22.88 2.69 11.71
N GLN A 84 23.17 3.65 10.83
CA GLN A 84 24.24 3.57 9.83
C GLN A 84 25.63 3.73 10.47
N ARG A 85 25.82 4.77 11.30
CA ARG A 85 27.10 5.06 11.98
C ARG A 85 27.56 3.93 12.87
N ASN A 86 26.65 3.38 13.68
CA ASN A 86 26.99 2.26 14.55
C ASN A 86 25.85 1.23 14.58
N PRO A 87 25.94 0.17 13.76
CA PRO A 87 24.91 -0.85 13.71
C PRO A 87 24.85 -1.72 14.97
N ARG A 88 25.89 -1.70 15.82
CA ARG A 88 25.98 -2.54 17.04
C ARG A 88 25.10 -2.03 18.18
N VAL A 89 24.72 -0.74 18.15
CA VAL A 89 23.90 -0.14 19.20
C VAL A 89 22.48 -0.69 19.13
N THR A 90 21.89 -0.94 20.30
CA THR A 90 20.52 -1.44 20.35
C THR A 90 19.53 -0.34 19.93
N PRO A 91 18.45 -0.67 19.22
CA PRO A 91 17.46 0.33 18.79
C PRO A 91 16.83 1.10 19.97
N ARG A 92 16.74 0.47 21.14
CA ARG A 92 16.24 1.08 22.37
C ARG A 92 17.15 2.18 22.90
N GLN A 93 18.46 1.97 22.83
CA GLN A 93 19.44 2.95 23.28
C GLN A 93 19.40 4.17 22.37
N ILE A 94 19.40 3.95 21.05
CA ILE A 94 19.25 5.00 20.06
C ILE A 94 17.94 5.80 20.25
N ALA A 95 16.83 5.11 20.58
CA ALA A 95 15.55 5.77 20.85
C ALA A 95 15.59 6.65 22.11
N ARG A 96 16.25 6.19 23.18
CA ARG A 96 16.46 6.98 24.42
C ARG A 96 17.30 8.22 24.13
N ASP A 97 18.39 8.07 23.39
CA ASP A 97 19.28 9.18 23.02
C ASP A 97 18.55 10.25 22.19
N MET A 98 17.55 9.84 21.41
CA MET A 98 16.68 10.75 20.63
C MET A 98 15.44 11.23 21.37
N GLY A 99 15.17 10.78 22.60
CA GLY A 99 13.95 11.13 23.34
C GLY A 99 12.66 10.59 22.72
N ILE A 100 12.73 9.51 21.93
CA ILE A 100 11.57 8.88 21.27
C ILE A 100 11.14 7.65 22.06
N SER A 101 9.83 7.43 22.21
CA SER A 101 9.31 6.21 22.83
C SER A 101 9.66 4.96 22.02
N ASP A 102 9.96 3.83 22.69
CA ASP A 102 10.30 2.55 22.02
C ASP A 102 9.17 2.10 21.08
N ARG A 103 7.90 2.37 21.45
CA ARG A 103 6.74 2.07 20.59
C ARG A 103 6.78 2.85 19.29
N SER A 104 7.00 4.17 19.36
CA SER A 104 7.06 5.01 18.17
C SER A 104 8.27 4.66 17.31
N TRP A 105 9.41 4.37 17.95
CA TRP A 105 10.61 3.91 17.27
C TRP A 105 10.35 2.67 16.41
N ARG A 106 9.73 1.63 16.99
CA ARG A 106 9.41 0.37 16.29
C ARG A 106 8.41 0.56 15.16
N GLN A 107 7.39 1.39 15.38
CA GLN A 107 6.35 1.70 14.39
C GLN A 107 6.90 2.50 13.21
N THR A 108 8.01 3.23 13.37
CA THR A 108 8.66 3.93 12.27
C THR A 108 9.73 3.07 11.61
N THR A 109 10.67 2.51 12.39
CA THR A 109 11.83 1.80 11.84
C THR A 109 11.48 0.58 11.00
N LYS A 110 10.52 -0.26 11.44
CA LYS A 110 10.17 -1.49 10.70
C LYS A 110 9.35 -1.22 9.44
N PRO A 111 8.12 -0.67 9.50
CA PRO A 111 7.28 -0.55 8.32
C PRO A 111 7.65 0.64 7.42
N VAL A 112 8.22 1.72 7.97
CA VAL A 112 8.52 2.93 7.18
C VAL A 112 9.94 2.91 6.63
N LEU A 113 10.92 2.51 7.44
CA LEU A 113 12.35 2.56 7.06
C LEU A 113 12.92 1.19 6.67
N GLY A 114 12.18 0.09 6.87
CA GLY A 114 12.67 -1.26 6.56
C GLY A 114 13.87 -1.69 7.39
N LEU A 115 14.21 -0.99 8.49
CA LEU A 115 15.41 -1.25 9.27
C LEU A 115 15.25 -2.53 10.07
N LYS A 116 16.14 -3.49 9.81
CA LYS A 116 16.22 -4.75 10.56
C LYS A 116 16.95 -4.54 11.89
N PRO A 117 16.49 -5.17 12.99
CA PRO A 117 17.23 -5.17 14.25
C PRO A 117 18.62 -5.78 14.08
N TYR A 118 19.60 -5.30 14.86
CA TYR A 118 21.00 -5.71 14.78
C TYR A 118 21.21 -7.23 14.72
N LYS A 119 20.49 -8.00 15.55
CA LYS A 119 20.58 -9.47 15.58
C LYS A 119 20.28 -10.11 14.22
N LEU A 120 19.31 -9.60 13.47
CA LEU A 120 18.95 -10.13 12.14
C LEU A 120 19.95 -9.68 11.07
N ARG A 121 20.49 -8.46 11.17
CA ARG A 121 21.57 -7.98 10.28
C ARG A 121 22.84 -8.83 10.43
N LYS A 122 23.17 -9.26 11.67
CA LYS A 122 24.35 -10.08 11.97
C LYS A 122 24.32 -11.46 11.32
N VAL A 123 23.15 -12.10 11.23
CA VAL A 123 23.01 -13.43 10.59
C VAL A 123 23.36 -13.38 9.10
N GLN A 124 23.17 -12.22 8.44
CA GLN A 124 23.51 -12.03 7.03
C GLN A 124 24.99 -11.69 6.80
N LEU A 125 25.71 -11.21 7.83
CA LEU A 125 27.17 -11.00 7.77
C LEU A 125 27.89 -12.34 7.97
N LEU A 126 27.69 -13.27 7.04
CA LEU A 126 28.55 -14.43 6.86
C LEU A 126 29.79 -13.91 6.12
N THR A 127 30.79 -13.49 6.90
CA THR A 127 32.16 -13.35 6.41
C THR A 127 32.63 -14.69 5.85
N GLU A 128 33.45 -14.65 4.80
CA GLU A 128 34.01 -15.78 4.04
C GLU A 128 34.59 -16.91 4.92
N THR A 129 34.95 -16.60 6.16
CA THR A 129 35.47 -17.52 7.19
C THR A 129 34.44 -18.44 7.85
N LYS A 130 33.14 -18.34 7.56
CA LYS A 130 32.07 -19.13 8.21
C LYS A 130 31.32 -20.09 7.28
N THR A 131 31.91 -20.47 6.15
CA THR A 131 31.31 -21.41 5.20
C THR A 131 31.25 -22.86 5.71
N LEU A 132 31.94 -23.21 6.81
CA LEU A 132 32.06 -24.61 7.27
C LEU A 132 31.14 -25.01 8.43
N THR A 133 30.33 -24.10 8.97
CA THR A 133 29.31 -24.49 9.96
C THR A 133 27.93 -24.07 9.48
N ALA A 134 27.13 -25.07 9.14
CA ALA A 134 25.74 -24.91 8.72
C ALA A 134 24.99 -23.98 9.71
N PRO A 135 24.16 -23.05 9.21
CA PRO A 135 23.32 -22.25 10.09
C PRO A 135 22.48 -23.21 10.95
N LYS A 136 22.57 -23.10 12.28
CA LYS A 136 21.66 -23.85 13.16
C LYS A 136 20.23 -23.51 12.73
N MET A 137 19.48 -24.55 12.36
CA MET A 137 18.14 -24.40 11.82
C MET A 137 17.27 -23.64 12.83
N PRO A 138 16.33 -22.80 12.37
CA PRO A 138 15.38 -22.18 13.28
C PRO A 138 14.68 -23.29 14.07
N LYS A 139 14.52 -23.13 15.40
CA LYS A 139 13.86 -24.15 16.25
C LYS A 139 12.51 -24.60 15.71
N THR A 140 11.79 -23.75 14.97
CA THR A 140 10.53 -24.08 14.31
C THR A 140 10.68 -25.11 13.18
N PHE A 141 11.76 -25.03 12.41
CA PHE A 141 12.10 -26.02 11.38
C PHE A 141 12.64 -27.31 12.00
N GLU A 142 13.40 -27.21 13.10
CA GLU A 142 13.83 -28.40 13.86
C GLU A 142 12.62 -29.14 14.44
N MET A 143 11.68 -28.44 15.07
CA MET A 143 10.43 -29.01 15.58
C MET A 143 9.61 -29.67 14.47
N GLY A 144 9.42 -28.99 13.33
CA GLY A 144 8.69 -29.55 12.19
C GLY A 144 9.37 -30.80 11.61
N ARG A 145 10.69 -30.80 11.51
CA ARG A 145 11.47 -31.97 11.10
C ARG A 145 11.32 -33.12 12.08
N LYS A 146 11.41 -32.85 13.39
CA LYS A 146 11.26 -33.88 14.43
C LYS A 146 9.86 -34.49 14.46
N LEU A 147 8.83 -33.68 14.22
CA LEU A 147 7.45 -34.16 14.05
C LEU A 147 7.31 -35.02 12.79
N ALA A 148 7.91 -34.61 11.66
CA ALA A 148 7.89 -35.37 10.41
C ALA A 148 8.67 -36.69 10.48
N LEU A 149 9.72 -36.75 11.31
CA LEU A 149 10.54 -37.94 11.55
C LEU A 149 10.01 -38.80 12.71
N GLY A 150 8.90 -38.41 13.37
CA GLY A 150 8.31 -39.16 14.48
C GLY A 150 9.14 -39.18 15.75
N GLU A 151 10.11 -38.27 15.89
CA GLU A 151 11.01 -38.19 17.05
C GLU A 151 10.34 -37.60 18.30
N ILE A 152 9.13 -37.06 18.18
CA ILE A 152 8.34 -36.50 19.28
C ILE A 152 6.96 -37.17 19.26
N PRO A 153 6.54 -37.83 20.36
CA PRO A 153 5.22 -38.42 20.44
C PRO A 153 4.15 -37.33 20.46
N PHE A 154 3.10 -37.50 19.65
CA PHE A 154 1.85 -36.75 19.80
C PHE A 154 1.16 -37.28 21.06
N HIS A 155 1.09 -36.43 22.10
CA HIS A 155 0.22 -36.65 23.25
C HIS A 155 -1.09 -35.91 23.04
#